data_AF-A0A2V9MWB7-F1
#
_entry.id   AF-A0A2V9MWB7-F1
#
_cell.length_a   1.000
_cell.length_b   1.000
_cell.length_c   1.000
_cell.angle_alpha   90.00
_cell.angle_beta   90.00
_cell.angle_gamma   90.00
#
_symmetry.space_group_name_H-M   'P 1'
#
loop_
_entity.id
_entity.type
_entity.pdbx_description
1 polymer ?
#
loop_
_entity_poly.entity_id
_entity_poly.type
_entity_poly.pdbx_seq_one_letter_code
_entity_poly.pdbx_strand_id
1 'polypeptide(L)'
;AQNSQNQRSSEASEQNAPANADPNPSPEPNSGEDETAQFKHSASVQWLAKITGLSIDGAYWLAVSLNFAIVAGAIIWALKKNLPAVFRNRTASIQKSLEEARATSEEAKRRLANIESRLSHLDDEINQMHAGSDKEAAVEEEKIKAAAAEDARRIIESAEQEIAAAAKAARRELTAHAADLAVSLATKQIRIDTPTDQALVRRFAKQISSDGNTGKKA
;
A
#
# COMPACT_ATOMS: atom_id res chain seq x y z
N ALA A 1 -11.64 -10.82 27.98
CA ALA A 1 -11.75 -11.16 29.41
C ALA A 1 -12.26 -12.58 29.52
N GLN A 2 -11.39 -13.52 29.87
CA GLN A 2 -11.65 -14.90 30.34
C GLN A 2 -10.36 -15.69 30.11
N ASN A 3 -9.62 -16.01 31.17
CA ASN A 3 -9.12 -17.37 31.37
C ASN A 3 -8.64 -17.52 32.81
N SER A 4 -9.44 -18.21 33.62
CA SER A 4 -9.09 -18.64 34.97
C SER A 4 -9.32 -20.15 35.05
N GLN A 5 -8.24 -20.92 34.99
CA GLN A 5 -8.07 -22.23 35.63
C GLN A 5 -6.74 -22.83 35.13
N ASN A 6 -5.79 -23.10 36.02
CA ASN A 6 -5.63 -24.43 36.59
C ASN A 6 -4.36 -24.50 37.49
N GLN A 7 -4.42 -25.38 38.50
CA GLN A 7 -3.34 -25.91 39.35
C GLN A 7 -2.75 -24.93 40.39
N ARG A 8 -2.99 -25.03 41.71
CA ARG A 8 -3.28 -26.14 42.64
C ARG A 8 -2.18 -27.21 42.72
N SER A 9 -1.30 -27.03 43.72
CA SER A 9 -0.57 -28.02 44.56
C SER A 9 0.77 -27.38 44.97
N SER A 10 1.21 -27.25 46.22
CA SER A 10 0.87 -27.90 47.49
C SER A 10 1.47 -27.07 48.64
N GLU A 11 0.82 -27.09 49.80
CA GLU A 11 1.39 -27.35 51.15
C GLU A 11 2.67 -26.56 51.57
N ALA A 12 2.77 -25.91 52.73
CA ALA A 12 2.18 -26.22 54.02
C ALA A 12 2.36 -25.03 55.00
N SER A 13 1.33 -24.82 55.83
CA SER A 13 1.46 -24.48 57.26
C SER A 13 2.18 -23.19 57.68
N GLU A 14 1.45 -22.08 57.69
CA GLU A 14 1.67 -21.02 58.68
C GLU A 14 0.35 -20.72 59.41
N GLN A 15 0.26 -21.22 60.64
CA GLN A 15 -0.78 -20.78 61.57
C GLN A 15 -0.18 -20.63 62.98
N ASN A 16 -0.11 -19.35 63.37
CA ASN A 16 -0.20 -18.79 64.71
C ASN A 16 0.80 -19.25 65.78
N ALA A 17 1.59 -18.29 66.24
CA ALA A 17 2.03 -18.23 67.64
C ALA A 17 1.63 -16.86 68.24
N PRO A 18 1.03 -16.84 69.44
CA PRO A 18 0.49 -15.65 70.10
C PRO A 18 1.53 -14.91 70.93
N ALA A 19 1.14 -13.69 71.31
CA ALA A 19 1.77 -12.85 72.30
C ALA A 19 1.67 -13.43 73.74
N ASN A 20 2.79 -13.35 74.45
CA ASN A 20 2.97 -13.07 75.90
C ASN A 20 2.13 -13.83 76.95
N ALA A 21 2.79 -14.67 77.77
CA ALA A 21 2.67 -14.69 79.24
C ALA A 21 3.72 -15.64 79.89
N ASP A 22 4.43 -15.08 80.88
CA ASP A 22 5.38 -15.64 81.87
C ASP A 22 4.98 -16.99 82.54
N PRO A 23 5.94 -17.81 83.08
CA PRO A 23 6.70 -17.45 84.28
C PRO A 23 8.18 -17.89 84.37
N ASN A 24 8.97 -17.00 84.97
CA ASN A 24 10.26 -17.23 85.64
C ASN A 24 10.31 -18.56 86.43
N PRO A 25 11.45 -19.30 86.42
CA PRO A 25 12.40 -19.12 87.52
C PRO A 25 13.87 -19.10 87.05
N SER A 26 14.65 -18.19 87.62
CA SER A 26 16.12 -18.12 87.56
C SER A 26 16.74 -19.46 87.99
N PRO A 27 17.95 -19.87 87.56
CA PRO A 27 19.19 -19.14 87.87
C PRO A 27 20.35 -19.27 86.83
N GLU A 28 21.47 -18.64 87.18
CA GLU A 28 22.86 -18.86 86.70
C GLU A 28 23.40 -17.96 85.56
N PRO A 29 24.50 -17.22 85.80
CA PRO A 29 25.22 -16.46 84.80
C PRO A 29 26.27 -17.38 84.13
N ASN A 30 26.03 -17.86 82.91
CA ASN A 30 27.11 -18.47 82.15
C ASN A 30 27.80 -17.41 81.27
N SER A 31 28.93 -16.96 81.78
CA SER A 31 30.04 -16.32 81.10
C SER A 31 30.24 -16.84 79.67
N GLY A 32 30.51 -15.90 78.75
CA GLY A 32 30.93 -16.22 77.39
C GLY A 32 32.25 -16.99 77.38
N GLU A 33 32.17 -18.30 77.20
CA GLU A 33 33.30 -19.17 76.95
C GLU A 33 33.47 -19.38 75.43
N ASP A 34 34.43 -18.64 74.88
CA ASP A 34 35.35 -19.05 73.81
C ASP A 34 34.88 -20.14 72.81
N GLU A 35 33.91 -19.84 71.94
CA GLU A 35 33.65 -20.66 70.74
C GLU A 35 34.86 -20.74 69.79
N THR A 36 35.86 -19.87 69.99
CA THR A 36 37.14 -19.88 69.26
C THR A 36 38.20 -20.81 69.86
N ALA A 37 38.01 -21.34 71.07
CA ALA A 37 38.96 -22.25 71.72
C ALA A 37 39.05 -23.60 70.98
N GLN A 38 37.95 -24.08 70.40
CA GLN A 38 37.92 -25.36 69.69
C GLN A 38 38.77 -25.33 68.40
N PHE A 39 38.85 -24.17 67.73
CA PHE A 39 39.69 -24.00 66.54
C PHE A 39 41.19 -23.88 66.85
N LYS A 40 41.55 -23.45 68.07
CA LYS A 40 42.95 -23.36 68.54
C LYS A 40 43.60 -24.73 68.76
N HIS A 41 42.82 -25.81 68.89
CA HIS A 41 43.32 -27.17 69.13
C HIS A 41 43.18 -28.12 67.94
N SER A 42 42.87 -27.65 66.73
CA SER A 42 42.82 -28.51 65.54
C SER A 42 44.19 -29.14 65.22
N ALA A 43 44.19 -30.39 64.73
CA ALA A 43 45.39 -31.19 64.49
C ALA A 43 46.42 -30.51 63.56
N SER A 44 45.97 -29.62 62.67
CA SER A 44 46.81 -28.79 61.80
C SER A 44 47.52 -27.65 62.53
N VAL A 45 46.87 -27.05 63.54
CA VAL A 45 47.45 -25.97 64.36
C VAL A 45 48.44 -26.53 65.39
N GLN A 46 48.18 -27.72 65.94
CA GLN A 46 49.10 -28.41 66.86
C GLN A 46 50.39 -28.89 66.18
N TRP A 47 50.30 -29.37 64.92
CA TRP A 47 51.47 -29.80 64.15
C TRP A 47 52.40 -28.63 63.84
N LEU A 48 51.84 -27.45 63.49
CA LEU A 48 52.63 -26.23 63.26
C LEU A 48 53.32 -25.72 64.54
N ALA A 49 52.64 -25.78 65.70
CA ALA A 49 53.19 -25.32 66.97
C ALA A 49 54.39 -26.16 67.43
N LYS A 50 54.40 -27.47 67.14
CA LYS A 50 55.45 -28.40 67.59
C LYS A 50 56.77 -28.26 66.82
N ILE A 51 56.73 -27.72 65.60
CA ILE A 51 57.90 -27.53 64.75
C ILE A 51 58.57 -26.16 64.96
N THR A 52 57.84 -25.16 65.48
CA THR A 52 58.29 -23.76 65.47
C THR A 52 58.63 -23.17 66.84
N GLY A 53 58.23 -23.80 67.96
CA GLY A 53 58.71 -23.40 69.29
C GLY A 53 58.34 -21.98 69.73
N LEU A 54 57.21 -21.42 69.25
CA LEU A 54 56.71 -20.08 69.60
C LEU A 54 55.27 -20.14 70.13
N SER A 55 54.86 -19.14 70.92
CA SER A 55 53.59 -19.06 71.64
C SER A 55 52.33 -19.29 70.78
N ILE A 56 51.34 -20.00 71.36
CA ILE A 56 50.11 -20.49 70.72
C ILE A 56 49.30 -19.37 70.03
N ASP A 57 49.28 -18.15 70.58
CA ASP A 57 48.55 -17.03 69.97
C ASP A 57 49.26 -16.42 68.75
N GLY A 58 50.60 -16.48 68.68
CA GLY A 58 51.36 -16.01 67.52
C GLY A 58 51.24 -16.94 66.32
N ALA A 59 51.21 -18.26 66.57
CA ALA A 59 51.01 -19.26 65.52
C ALA A 59 49.63 -19.15 64.86
N TYR A 60 48.58 -18.83 65.63
CA TYR A 60 47.23 -18.61 65.11
C TYR A 60 47.16 -17.38 64.20
N TRP A 61 47.66 -16.21 64.64
CA TRP A 61 47.66 -14.99 63.83
C TRP A 61 48.53 -15.12 62.57
N LEU A 62 49.64 -15.87 62.64
CA LEU A 62 50.46 -16.19 61.47
C LEU A 62 49.70 -17.06 60.47
N ALA A 63 49.01 -18.11 60.95
CA ALA A 63 48.22 -18.99 60.09
C ALA A 63 47.05 -18.25 59.41
N VAL A 64 46.36 -17.37 60.13
CA VAL A 64 45.29 -16.52 59.57
C VAL A 64 45.85 -15.54 58.55
N SER A 65 46.95 -14.86 58.86
CA SER A 65 47.59 -13.91 57.94
C SER A 65 48.12 -14.60 56.68
N LEU A 66 48.67 -15.80 56.81
CA LEU A 66 49.13 -16.62 55.69
C LEU A 66 47.96 -17.08 54.82
N ASN A 67 46.85 -17.54 55.42
CA ASN A 67 45.64 -17.90 54.69
C ASN A 67 45.06 -16.69 53.92
N PHE A 68 44.97 -15.54 54.59
CA PHE A 68 44.52 -14.30 53.96
C PHE A 68 45.44 -13.90 52.80
N ALA A 69 46.77 -14.00 52.96
CA ALA A 69 47.71 -13.69 51.90
C ALA A 69 47.57 -14.64 50.69
N ILE A 70 47.31 -15.93 50.92
CA ILE A 70 47.05 -16.90 49.86
C ILE A 70 45.75 -16.57 49.12
N VAL A 71 44.66 -16.29 49.84
CA VAL A 71 43.36 -15.93 49.24
C VAL A 71 43.44 -14.59 48.50
N ALA A 72 44.03 -13.56 49.11
CA ALA A 72 44.24 -12.26 48.49
C ALA A 72 45.13 -12.38 47.23
N GLY A 73 46.20 -13.18 47.30
CA GLY A 73 47.05 -13.47 46.14
C GLY A 73 46.28 -14.15 45.01
N ALA A 74 45.44 -15.15 45.32
CA ALA A 74 44.60 -15.83 44.34
C ALA A 74 43.58 -14.89 43.69
N ILE A 75 42.94 -14.02 44.49
CA ILE A 75 42.00 -13.00 44.01
C ILE A 75 42.71 -12.00 43.11
N ILE A 76 43.85 -11.43 43.53
CA ILE A 76 44.63 -10.48 42.73
C ILE A 76 45.07 -11.12 41.40
N TRP A 77 45.51 -12.38 41.42
CA TRP A 77 45.88 -13.10 40.21
C TRP A 77 44.69 -13.29 39.26
N ALA A 78 43.52 -13.69 39.79
CA ALA A 78 42.30 -13.86 39.01
C ALA A 78 41.81 -12.52 38.42
N LEU A 79 41.81 -11.43 39.20
CA LEU A 79 41.46 -10.10 38.71
C LEU A 79 42.44 -9.63 37.64
N LYS A 80 43.74 -9.74 37.88
CA LYS A 80 44.76 -9.29 36.91
C LYS A 80 44.67 -10.06 35.58
N LYS A 81 44.21 -11.31 35.61
CA LYS A 81 43.96 -12.12 34.41
C LYS A 81 42.66 -11.76 33.68
N ASN A 82 41.55 -11.55 34.40
CA ASN A 82 40.22 -11.45 33.79
C ASN A 82 39.74 -10.01 33.54
N LEU A 83 40.10 -9.06 34.41
CA LEU A 83 39.60 -7.68 34.36
C LEU A 83 40.01 -6.93 33.08
N PRO A 84 41.28 -7.00 32.60
CA PRO A 84 41.69 -6.33 31.37
C PRO A 84 40.94 -6.83 30.14
N ALA A 85 40.60 -8.12 30.10
CA ALA A 85 39.85 -8.72 29.00
C ALA A 85 38.41 -8.20 28.95
N VAL A 86 37.75 -8.05 30.11
CA VAL A 86 36.38 -7.52 30.21
C VAL A 86 36.31 -6.05 29.79
N PHE A 87 37.24 -5.22 30.27
CA PHE A 87 37.28 -3.80 29.87
C PHE A 87 37.56 -3.65 28.37
N ARG A 88 38.53 -4.39 27.82
CA ARG A 88 38.81 -4.37 26.38
C ARG A 88 37.60 -4.81 25.56
N ASN A 89 36.89 -5.84 25.97
CA ASN A 89 35.67 -6.29 25.27
C ASN A 89 34.56 -5.24 25.32
N ARG A 90 34.36 -4.59 26.47
CA ARG A 90 33.38 -3.49 26.60
C ARG A 90 33.76 -2.30 25.72
N THR A 91 35.02 -1.86 25.74
CA THR A 91 35.50 -0.77 24.87
C THR A 91 35.32 -1.13 23.39
N ALA A 92 35.67 -2.35 22.99
CA ALA A 92 35.47 -2.82 21.63
C ALA A 92 33.98 -2.83 21.23
N SER A 93 33.09 -3.28 22.13
CA SER A 93 31.63 -3.25 21.86
C SER A 93 31.07 -1.84 21.73
N ILE A 94 31.55 -0.88 22.54
CA ILE A 94 31.12 0.52 22.48
C ILE A 94 31.65 1.18 21.21
N GLN A 95 32.91 0.92 20.84
CA GLN A 95 33.47 1.45 19.62
C GLN A 95 32.72 0.91 18.40
N LYS A 96 32.43 -0.40 18.39
CA LYS A 96 31.63 -1.03 17.34
C LYS A 96 30.23 -0.43 17.25
N SER A 97 29.51 -0.28 18.36
CA SER A 97 28.15 0.29 18.34
C SER A 97 28.13 1.76 17.90
N LEU A 98 29.18 2.53 18.24
CA LEU A 98 29.31 3.92 17.83
C LEU A 98 29.64 4.03 16.34
N GLU A 99 30.48 3.14 15.81
CA GLU A 99 30.76 3.03 14.37
C GLU A 99 29.52 2.61 13.59
N GLU A 100 28.78 1.59 14.05
CA GLU A 100 27.51 1.16 13.45
C GLU A 100 26.46 2.28 13.47
N ALA A 101 26.35 3.02 14.59
CA ALA A 101 25.43 4.15 14.69
C ALA A 101 25.82 5.29 13.73
N ARG A 102 27.11 5.57 13.55
CA ARG A 102 27.60 6.54 12.56
C ARG A 102 27.30 6.09 11.15
N ALA A 103 27.61 4.85 10.80
CA ALA A 103 27.32 4.29 9.48
C ALA A 103 25.82 4.34 9.16
N THR A 104 24.96 3.95 10.12
CA THR A 104 23.50 4.02 9.98
C THR A 104 23.02 5.46 9.80
N SER A 105 23.60 6.40 10.55
CA SER A 105 23.25 7.83 10.44
C SER A 105 23.66 8.42 9.09
N GLU A 106 24.83 8.05 8.58
CA GLU A 106 25.29 8.47 7.25
C GLU A 106 24.43 7.87 6.15
N GLU A 107 24.06 6.60 6.26
CA GLU A 107 23.15 5.96 5.31
C GLU A 107 21.77 6.63 5.31
N ALA A 108 21.21 6.91 6.49
CA ALA A 108 19.95 7.63 6.61
C ALA A 108 20.02 9.02 5.97
N LYS A 109 21.10 9.77 6.20
CA LYS A 109 21.33 11.08 5.56
C LYS A 109 21.44 10.97 4.03
N ARG A 110 22.15 9.96 3.51
CA ARG A 110 22.25 9.71 2.06
C ARG A 110 20.88 9.38 1.46
N ARG A 111 20.09 8.53 2.12
CA ARG A 111 18.72 8.20 1.70
C ARG A 111 17.82 9.43 1.70
N LEU A 112 17.89 10.26 2.76
CA LEU A 112 17.14 11.50 2.84
C LEU A 112 17.50 12.45 1.69
N ALA A 113 18.80 12.67 1.43
CA ALA A 113 19.25 13.52 0.33
C ALA A 113 18.80 13.00 -1.05
N ASN A 114 18.76 11.68 -1.24
CA ASN A 114 18.25 11.10 -2.48
C ASN A 114 16.74 11.30 -2.63
N ILE A 115 15.97 11.16 -1.55
CA ILE A 115 14.53 11.39 -1.56
C ILE A 115 14.23 12.87 -1.84
N GLU A 116 14.93 13.79 -1.17
CA GLU A 116 14.76 15.23 -1.37
C GLU A 116 15.03 15.61 -2.83
N SER A 117 16.12 15.09 -3.41
CA SER A 117 16.43 15.33 -4.83
C SER A 117 15.40 14.72 -5.78
N ARG A 118 14.78 13.59 -5.44
CA ARG A 118 13.68 13.03 -6.25
C ARG A 118 12.43 13.88 -6.12
N LEU A 119 12.12 14.36 -4.92
CA LEU A 119 10.96 15.20 -4.67
C LEU A 119 11.05 16.50 -5.45
N SER A 120 12.23 17.15 -5.44
CA SER A 120 12.44 18.39 -6.20
C SER A 120 12.28 18.20 -7.71
N HIS A 121 12.78 17.08 -8.26
CA HIS A 121 12.58 16.78 -9.69
C HIS A 121 11.12 16.45 -10.02
N LEU A 122 10.40 15.82 -9.08
CA LEU A 122 9.01 15.45 -9.31
C LEU A 122 8.12 16.70 -9.44
N ASP A 123 8.39 17.77 -8.70
CA ASP A 123 7.67 19.05 -8.86
C ASP A 123 7.87 19.63 -10.27
N ASP A 124 9.10 19.58 -10.80
CA ASP A 124 9.41 20.03 -12.16
C ASP A 124 8.73 19.16 -13.23
N GLU A 125 8.72 17.84 -13.04
CA GLU A 125 8.02 16.90 -13.92
C GLU A 125 6.51 17.11 -13.90
N ILE A 126 5.91 17.33 -12.73
CA ILE A 126 4.48 17.63 -12.57
C ILE A 126 4.15 18.94 -13.30
N ASN A 127 4.94 19.99 -13.12
CA ASN A 127 4.73 21.27 -13.80
C ASN A 127 4.83 21.13 -15.33
N GLN A 128 5.80 20.35 -15.82
CA GLN A 128 5.93 20.04 -17.25
C GLN A 128 4.74 19.22 -17.77
N MET A 129 4.25 18.25 -16.99
CA MET A 129 3.08 17.45 -17.34
C MET A 129 1.82 18.31 -17.44
N HIS A 130 1.59 19.21 -16.47
CA HIS A 130 0.48 20.15 -16.53
C HIS A 130 0.57 21.08 -17.73
N ALA A 131 1.72 21.71 -17.95
CA ALA A 131 1.91 22.60 -19.10
C ALA A 131 1.74 21.87 -20.45
N GLY A 132 2.20 20.62 -20.55
CA GLY A 132 1.97 19.77 -21.71
C GLY A 132 0.49 19.44 -21.90
N SER A 133 -0.19 19.01 -20.82
CA SER A 133 -1.61 18.65 -20.84
C SER A 133 -2.50 19.83 -21.25
N ASP A 134 -2.24 21.03 -20.71
CA ASP A 134 -3.03 22.24 -21.05
C ASP A 134 -2.87 22.61 -22.52
N LYS A 135 -1.64 22.51 -23.05
CA LYS A 135 -1.36 22.77 -24.45
C LYS A 135 -2.02 21.74 -25.37
N GLU A 136 -1.94 20.45 -25.01
CA GLU A 136 -2.59 19.37 -25.75
C GLU A 136 -4.11 19.50 -25.73
N ALA A 137 -4.69 19.85 -24.57
CA ALA A 137 -6.11 20.09 -24.42
C ALA A 137 -6.59 21.25 -25.31
N ALA A 138 -5.86 22.37 -25.36
CA ALA A 138 -6.21 23.49 -26.22
C ALA A 138 -6.17 23.12 -27.72
N VAL A 139 -5.14 22.39 -28.15
CA VAL A 139 -5.03 21.92 -29.53
C VAL A 139 -6.15 20.94 -29.89
N GLU A 140 -6.48 20.03 -28.98
CA GLU A 140 -7.55 19.06 -29.22
C GLU A 140 -8.93 19.71 -29.20
N GLU A 141 -9.15 20.70 -28.34
CA GLU A 141 -10.39 21.51 -28.33
C GLU A 141 -10.60 22.20 -29.69
N GLU A 142 -9.55 22.81 -30.25
CA GLU A 142 -9.63 23.44 -31.58
C GLU A 142 -9.96 22.42 -32.68
N LYS A 143 -9.33 21.25 -32.66
CA LYS A 143 -9.61 20.18 -33.62
C LYS A 143 -11.05 19.66 -33.51
N ILE A 144 -11.53 19.42 -32.29
CA ILE A 144 -12.91 18.95 -32.07
C ILE A 144 -13.90 20.00 -32.57
N LYS A 145 -13.66 21.29 -32.29
CA LYS A 145 -14.50 22.38 -32.80
C LYS A 145 -14.50 22.43 -34.32
N ALA A 146 -13.34 22.29 -34.96
CA ALA A 146 -13.23 22.29 -36.41
C ALA A 146 -13.95 21.09 -37.05
N ALA A 147 -13.74 19.89 -36.52
CA ALA A 147 -14.41 18.67 -36.97
C ALA A 147 -15.93 18.77 -36.78
N ALA A 148 -16.39 19.23 -35.62
CA ALA A 148 -17.81 19.43 -35.35
C ALA A 148 -18.45 20.45 -36.31
N ALA A 149 -17.74 21.54 -36.64
CA ALA A 149 -18.22 22.52 -37.61
C ALA A 149 -18.29 21.95 -39.04
N GLU A 150 -17.33 21.12 -39.43
CA GLU A 150 -17.34 20.43 -40.73
C GLU A 150 -18.49 19.41 -40.80
N ASP A 151 -18.67 18.60 -39.76
CA ASP A 151 -19.75 17.61 -39.69
C ASP A 151 -21.13 18.29 -39.69
N ALA A 152 -21.29 19.40 -38.96
CA ALA A 152 -22.52 20.18 -38.99
C ALA A 152 -22.82 20.69 -40.41
N ARG A 153 -21.82 21.16 -41.16
CA ARG A 153 -21.99 21.58 -42.56
C ARG A 153 -22.41 20.42 -43.45
N ARG A 154 -21.75 19.26 -43.32
CA ARG A 154 -22.08 18.05 -44.09
C ARG A 154 -23.50 17.56 -43.81
N ILE A 155 -23.94 17.60 -42.55
CA ILE A 155 -25.31 17.22 -42.16
C ILE A 155 -26.31 18.16 -42.83
N ILE A 156 -26.08 19.47 -42.80
CA ILE A 156 -26.96 20.45 -43.45
C ILE A 156 -27.02 20.20 -44.95
N GLU A 157 -25.87 20.03 -45.61
CA GLU A 157 -25.83 19.77 -47.06
C GLU A 157 -26.57 18.48 -47.42
N SER A 158 -26.36 17.40 -46.68
CA SER A 158 -27.08 16.13 -46.89
C SER A 158 -28.58 16.30 -46.69
N ALA A 159 -28.99 17.03 -45.64
CA ALA A 159 -30.40 17.28 -45.36
C ALA A 159 -31.04 18.13 -46.46
N GLU A 160 -30.36 19.16 -46.97
CA GLU A 160 -30.84 19.96 -48.09
C GLU A 160 -31.01 19.13 -49.37
N GLN A 161 -30.06 18.24 -49.67
CA GLN A 161 -30.15 17.32 -50.81
C GLN A 161 -31.33 16.34 -50.64
N GLU A 162 -31.53 15.80 -49.45
CA GLU A 162 -32.64 14.88 -49.14
C GLU A 162 -33.99 15.60 -49.25
N ILE A 163 -34.11 16.81 -48.70
CA ILE A 163 -35.32 17.63 -48.81
C ILE A 163 -35.62 17.93 -50.29
N ALA A 164 -34.61 18.31 -51.08
CA ALA A 164 -34.79 18.59 -52.49
C ALA A 164 -35.25 17.34 -53.28
N ALA A 165 -34.67 16.18 -52.98
CA ALA A 165 -35.07 14.92 -53.58
C ALA A 165 -36.51 14.52 -53.20
N ALA A 166 -36.86 14.62 -51.92
CA ALA A 166 -38.20 14.35 -51.41
C ALA A 166 -39.24 15.31 -52.02
N ALA A 167 -38.93 16.61 -52.09
CA ALA A 167 -39.81 17.60 -52.72
C ALA A 167 -40.04 17.31 -54.21
N LYS A 168 -39.00 16.89 -54.94
CA LYS A 168 -39.12 16.49 -56.35
C LYS A 168 -39.97 15.23 -56.50
N ALA A 169 -39.80 14.24 -55.61
CA ALA A 169 -40.60 13.02 -55.59
C ALA A 169 -42.08 13.35 -55.33
N ALA A 170 -42.38 14.14 -54.29
CA ALA A 170 -43.74 14.55 -53.94
C ALA A 170 -44.42 15.33 -55.08
N ARG A 171 -43.70 16.25 -55.75
CA ARG A 171 -44.24 16.94 -56.94
C ARG A 171 -44.60 16.00 -58.07
N ARG A 172 -43.75 14.98 -58.33
CA ARG A 172 -44.01 13.98 -59.37
C ARG A 172 -45.23 13.13 -59.02
N GLU A 173 -45.36 12.73 -57.76
CA GLU A 173 -46.51 11.97 -57.26
C GLU A 173 -47.82 12.77 -57.37
N LEU A 174 -47.83 14.03 -56.94
CA LEU A 174 -48.99 14.92 -57.10
C LEU A 174 -49.38 15.11 -58.57
N THR A 175 -48.39 15.26 -59.46
CA THR A 175 -48.64 15.41 -60.90
C THR A 175 -49.26 14.13 -61.48
N ALA A 176 -48.75 12.95 -61.08
CA ALA A 176 -49.30 11.67 -61.50
C ALA A 176 -50.75 11.47 -61.01
N HIS A 177 -51.03 11.79 -59.75
CA HIS A 177 -52.39 11.75 -59.20
C HIS A 177 -53.35 12.71 -59.89
N ALA A 178 -52.92 13.94 -60.18
CA ALA A 178 -53.72 14.90 -60.90
C ALA A 178 -54.04 14.42 -62.33
N ALA A 179 -53.07 13.82 -63.02
CA ALA A 179 -53.28 13.23 -64.34
C ALA A 179 -54.28 12.06 -64.30
N ASP A 180 -54.16 11.17 -63.31
CA ASP A 180 -55.08 10.05 -63.11
C ASP A 180 -56.52 10.51 -62.82
N LEU A 181 -56.68 11.52 -61.95
CA LEU A 181 -57.98 12.15 -61.69
C LEU A 181 -58.57 12.80 -62.95
N ALA A 182 -57.74 13.51 -63.73
CA ALA A 182 -58.18 14.14 -64.98
C ALA A 182 -58.68 13.10 -66.00
N VAL A 183 -57.95 12.00 -66.18
CA VAL A 183 -58.36 10.87 -67.06
C VAL A 183 -59.63 10.21 -66.54
N SER A 184 -59.73 9.98 -65.23
CA SER A 184 -60.92 9.41 -64.60
C SER A 184 -62.16 10.28 -64.79
N LEU A 185 -62.04 11.61 -64.62
CA LEU A 185 -63.13 12.56 -64.85
C LEU A 185 -63.49 12.65 -66.34
N ALA A 186 -62.50 12.71 -67.23
CA ALA A 186 -62.73 12.72 -68.68
C ALA A 186 -63.48 11.45 -69.11
N THR A 187 -63.07 10.27 -68.63
CA THR A 187 -63.74 9.00 -68.92
C THR A 187 -65.19 9.00 -68.47
N LYS A 188 -65.50 9.59 -67.31
CA LYS A 188 -66.88 9.75 -66.83
C LYS A 188 -67.71 10.75 -67.65
N GLN A 189 -67.07 11.80 -68.19
CA GLN A 189 -67.74 12.87 -68.93
C GLN A 189 -67.94 12.53 -70.42
N ILE A 190 -67.10 11.67 -70.99
CA ILE A 190 -67.21 11.20 -72.38
C ILE A 190 -68.48 10.36 -72.51
N ARG A 191 -69.47 10.90 -73.22
CA ARG A 191 -70.62 10.16 -73.75
C ARG A 191 -70.47 10.08 -75.27
N ILE A 192 -70.39 8.87 -75.79
CA ILE A 192 -70.27 8.64 -77.23
C ILE A 192 -71.67 8.45 -77.80
N ASP A 193 -72.11 9.40 -78.62
CA ASP A 193 -73.29 9.28 -79.47
C ASP A 193 -72.91 8.70 -80.86
N THR A 194 -73.88 8.10 -81.55
CA THR A 194 -73.68 7.45 -82.86
C THR A 194 -73.09 8.37 -83.93
N PRO A 195 -73.48 9.66 -84.06
CA PRO A 195 -72.81 10.61 -84.95
C PRO A 195 -71.33 10.85 -84.63
N THR A 196 -70.98 11.02 -83.35
CA THR A 196 -69.61 11.24 -82.89
C THR A 196 -68.72 10.02 -83.18
N ASP A 197 -69.23 8.80 -82.97
CA ASP A 197 -68.52 7.55 -83.27
C ASP A 197 -68.16 7.43 -84.77
N GLN A 198 -69.12 7.68 -85.66
CA GLN A 198 -68.88 7.65 -87.11
C GLN A 198 -67.86 8.71 -87.55
N ALA A 199 -67.87 9.89 -86.92
CA ALA A 199 -66.88 10.93 -87.18
C ALA A 199 -65.47 10.52 -86.73
N LEU A 200 -65.33 9.82 -85.59
CA LEU A 200 -64.07 9.28 -85.09
C LEU A 200 -63.51 8.21 -86.05
N VAL A 201 -64.33 7.24 -86.46
CA VAL A 201 -63.92 6.18 -87.41
C VAL A 201 -63.45 6.76 -88.74
N ARG A 202 -64.17 7.75 -89.29
CA ARG A 202 -63.79 8.42 -90.53
C ARG A 202 -62.46 9.18 -90.39
N ARG A 203 -62.23 9.84 -89.25
CA ARG A 203 -60.99 10.58 -88.98
C ARG A 203 -59.80 9.62 -88.81
N PHE A 204 -60.00 8.51 -88.12
CA PHE A 204 -58.99 7.46 -87.95
C PHE A 204 -58.61 6.81 -89.28
N ALA A 205 -59.60 6.45 -90.10
CA ALA A 205 -59.39 5.92 -91.45
C ALA A 205 -58.62 6.91 -92.34
N LYS A 206 -58.93 8.21 -92.25
CA LYS A 206 -58.19 9.27 -92.96
C LYS A 206 -56.75 9.40 -92.47
N GLN A 207 -56.50 9.26 -91.16
CA GLN A 207 -55.16 9.33 -90.59
C GLN A 207 -54.29 8.14 -91.03
N ILE A 208 -54.81 6.92 -91.00
CA ILE A 208 -54.09 5.74 -91.52
C ILE A 208 -53.79 5.89 -93.02
N SER A 209 -54.76 6.39 -93.80
CA SER A 209 -54.57 6.63 -95.23
C SER A 209 -53.53 7.72 -95.52
N SER A 210 -53.41 8.71 -94.63
CA SER A 210 -52.40 9.78 -94.70
C SER A 210 -51.01 9.30 -94.29
N ASP A 211 -50.90 8.48 -93.26
CA ASP A 211 -49.62 7.94 -92.75
C ASP A 211 -49.04 6.86 -93.68
N GLY A 212 -49.91 6.09 -94.35
CA GLY A 212 -49.50 5.21 -95.45
C GLY A 212 -49.02 5.96 -96.70
N ASN A 213 -49.35 7.25 -96.84
CA ASN A 213 -48.94 8.09 -97.97
C ASN A 213 -47.65 8.88 -97.68
N THR A 214 -47.30 9.14 -96.41
CA THR A 214 -46.03 9.76 -96.01
C THR A 214 -44.84 8.79 -96.09
N GLY A 215 -45.07 7.47 -95.99
CA GLY A 215 -44.05 6.43 -96.22
C GLY A 215 -43.68 6.14 -97.69
N LYS A 216 -44.37 6.76 -98.67
CA LYS A 216 -44.16 6.51 -100.12
C LYS A 216 -43.40 7.63 -100.85
N LYS A 217 -42.88 8.62 -100.11
CA LYS A 217 -42.04 9.72 -100.65
C LYS A 217 -40.62 9.72 -100.06
N ALA A 218 -40.02 8.54 -99.98
CA ALA A 218 -38.58 8.34 -99.85
C ALA A 218 -38.13 7.33 -100.91
#